data_AF-A0A536BU93-F1
#
_entry.id   AF-A0A536BU93-F1
#
_cell.length_a   1.000
_cell.length_b   1.000
_cell.length_c   1.000
_cell.angle_alpha   90.00
_cell.angle_beta   90.00
_cell.angle_gamma   90.00
#
_symmetry.space_group_name_H-M   'P 1'
#
loop_
_entity.id
_entity.type
_entity.pdbx_description
1 polymer ?
#
loop_
_entity_poly.entity_id
_entity_poly.type
_entity_poly.pdbx_seq_one_letter_code
_entity_poly.pdbx_strand_id
1 'polypeptide(L)'
;MGLVVEQRLPLSAGVRGNSDSADLDLERPRGARVIGRPSRAELLALVAVLTTFFPLANTVLAGTMNSLLLLLLTGAWACWHRRRDVAGGVLVGAAAVFKLFPAALLPYLAWRRHWKLLAAAAVTGLAGVGLGLAVTSLDHNIYYFREMLPHLAAGTGYRENQSLAGVAARICDPDTTNAGGSAGWCGRLIDWPAVLVLLTIVWRLTSRASRSGLEFALAVTALPLISSVTWSFPLVILILPIALLVRQAMSGRMPRGQIRALMGAWVCFSAAPAVHYLLIVYPLPHWTGVLDLMPQGVTRLVGEAYFIGTLVVFGGICLALRTERRSESAVTPPALAA
;
A
#
# COMPACT_ATOMS: atom_id res chain seq x y z
N MET A 1 -30.76 -49.70 62.08
CA MET A 1 -31.92 -48.80 61.87
C MET A 1 -31.42 -47.40 62.17
N GLY A 2 -31.14 -46.54 61.18
CA GLY A 2 -32.12 -45.93 60.27
C GLY A 2 -32.97 -44.94 61.08
N LEU A 3 -33.13 -43.66 60.79
CA LEU A 3 -33.26 -42.98 59.51
C LEU A 3 -33.28 -41.46 59.76
N VAL A 4 -32.93 -40.74 58.70
CA VAL A 4 -33.14 -39.30 58.40
C VAL A 4 -34.58 -38.85 58.71
N VAL A 5 -34.77 -37.61 59.20
CA VAL A 5 -36.00 -36.83 58.95
C VAL A 5 -35.67 -35.34 58.75
N GLU A 6 -36.21 -34.81 57.65
CA GLU A 6 -36.18 -33.43 57.17
C GLU A 6 -36.68 -32.39 58.19
N GLN A 7 -36.19 -31.15 58.08
CA GLN A 7 -36.84 -29.99 58.68
C GLN A 7 -37.11 -28.94 57.60
N ARG A 8 -38.40 -28.76 57.28
CA ARG A 8 -38.94 -27.67 56.47
C ARG A 8 -39.07 -26.41 57.32
N LEU A 9 -38.75 -25.27 56.68
CA LEU A 9 -38.85 -23.90 57.17
C LEU A 9 -40.26 -23.50 57.64
N PRO A 10 -40.35 -22.44 58.45
CA PRO A 10 -41.30 -21.37 58.16
C PRO A 10 -40.63 -20.00 58.03
N LEU A 11 -41.17 -19.23 57.09
CA LEU A 11 -40.85 -17.85 56.72
C LEU A 11 -41.28 -16.85 57.81
N SER A 12 -40.50 -15.78 57.98
CA SER A 12 -40.91 -14.38 57.75
C SER A 12 -40.26 -13.41 58.73
N ALA A 13 -39.63 -12.36 58.19
CA ALA A 13 -39.84 -10.96 58.56
C ALA A 13 -38.91 -10.10 57.72
N GLY A 14 -39.48 -9.08 57.09
CA GLY A 14 -38.89 -8.35 55.97
C GLY A 14 -37.64 -7.55 56.30
N VAL A 15 -36.78 -7.46 55.29
CA VAL A 15 -35.76 -6.41 55.19
C VAL A 15 -36.09 -5.55 53.97
N ARG A 16 -36.03 -4.26 54.24
CA ARG A 16 -36.45 -3.12 53.44
C ARG A 16 -35.73 -3.10 52.10
N GLY A 17 -36.45 -2.65 51.07
CA GLY A 17 -35.89 -2.35 49.77
C GLY A 17 -34.75 -1.34 49.91
N ASN A 18 -33.55 -1.79 49.53
CA ASN A 18 -32.49 -0.90 49.11
C ASN A 18 -32.43 -0.99 47.58
N SER A 19 -32.94 0.04 46.93
CA SER A 19 -32.77 0.28 45.50
C SER A 19 -31.34 0.76 45.27
N ASP A 20 -30.37 -0.16 45.38
CA ASP A 20 -29.07 0.04 44.77
C ASP A 20 -29.18 -0.54 43.36
N SER A 21 -29.27 0.39 42.42
CA SER A 21 -28.94 0.22 41.02
C SER A 21 -27.63 -0.55 40.93
N ALA A 22 -27.74 -1.88 40.79
CA ALA A 22 -26.70 -2.67 40.18
C ALA A 22 -26.51 -2.07 38.80
N ASP A 23 -25.44 -1.26 38.67
CA ASP A 23 -24.88 -0.81 37.42
C ASP A 23 -24.65 -2.07 36.58
N LEU A 24 -25.67 -2.41 35.80
CA LEU A 24 -25.55 -3.02 34.51
C LEU A 24 -24.78 -2.01 33.67
N ASP A 25 -23.47 -1.95 33.92
CA ASP A 25 -22.46 -1.59 32.94
C ASP A 25 -22.61 -2.60 31.80
N LEU A 26 -23.68 -2.39 31.01
CA LEU A 26 -23.68 -2.60 29.58
C LEU A 26 -22.41 -1.89 29.11
N GLU A 27 -21.32 -2.66 29.01
CA GLU A 27 -20.14 -2.29 28.29
C GLU A 27 -20.61 -1.91 26.89
N ARG A 28 -20.96 -0.63 26.71
CA ARG A 28 -20.92 0.03 25.42
C ARG A 28 -19.56 -0.37 24.87
N PRO A 29 -19.48 -0.98 23.67
CA PRO A 29 -18.21 -1.47 23.14
C PRO A 29 -17.25 -0.28 23.15
N ARG A 30 -16.34 -0.30 24.13
CA ARG A 30 -15.44 0.82 24.41
C ARG A 30 -14.76 1.09 23.09
N GLY A 31 -14.95 2.31 22.58
CA GLY A 31 -14.55 2.74 21.25
C GLY A 31 -13.24 2.06 20.85
N ALA A 32 -13.35 1.18 19.86
CA ALA A 32 -12.34 0.23 19.48
C ALA A 32 -10.95 0.89 19.49
N ARG A 33 -10.05 0.45 20.38
CA ARG A 33 -8.63 0.69 20.19
C ARG A 33 -8.18 -0.18 19.02
N VAL A 34 -8.39 0.32 17.79
CA VAL A 34 -8.32 -0.45 16.54
C VAL A 34 -6.88 -0.86 16.13
N ILE A 35 -5.85 -0.36 16.82
CA ILE A 35 -4.45 -0.77 16.60
C ILE A 35 -3.84 -1.06 17.98
N GLY A 36 -3.62 -2.34 18.30
CA GLY A 36 -2.89 -2.76 19.50
C GLY A 36 -1.45 -2.26 19.49
N ARG A 37 -0.80 -2.24 20.67
CA ARG A 37 0.62 -1.89 20.77
C ARG A 37 1.46 -2.87 19.93
N PRO A 38 2.49 -2.38 19.22
CA PRO A 38 3.34 -3.27 18.45
C PRO A 38 4.10 -4.21 19.38
N SER A 39 4.29 -5.46 18.95
CA SER A 39 5.14 -6.41 19.68
C SER A 39 6.62 -6.05 19.52
N ARG A 40 7.49 -6.57 20.41
CA ARG A 40 8.95 -6.37 20.27
C ARG A 40 9.48 -6.90 18.94
N ALA A 41 8.94 -8.04 18.47
CA ALA A 41 9.30 -8.62 17.18
C ALA A 41 8.87 -7.71 16.01
N GLU A 42 7.69 -7.10 16.08
CA GLU A 42 7.24 -6.13 15.08
C GLU A 42 8.13 -4.87 15.05
N LEU A 43 8.54 -4.37 16.22
CA LEU A 43 9.46 -3.24 16.31
C LEU A 43 10.83 -3.57 15.71
N LEU A 44 11.40 -4.73 16.04
CA LEU A 44 12.68 -5.18 15.48
C LEU A 44 12.60 -5.35 13.96
N ALA A 45 11.52 -5.96 13.47
CA ALA A 45 11.29 -6.10 12.04
C ALA A 45 11.14 -4.74 11.35
N LEU A 46 10.44 -3.78 11.97
CA LEU A 46 10.31 -2.43 11.42
C LEU A 46 11.65 -1.69 11.42
N VAL A 47 12.47 -1.82 12.45
CA VAL A 47 13.83 -1.26 12.47
C VAL A 47 14.66 -1.85 11.34
N ALA A 48 14.67 -3.18 11.18
CA ALA A 48 15.36 -3.83 10.08
C ALA A 48 14.85 -3.35 8.71
N VAL A 49 13.53 -3.14 8.58
CA VAL A 49 12.94 -2.56 7.37
C VAL A 49 13.49 -1.16 7.13
N LEU A 50 13.40 -0.26 8.10
CA LEU A 50 13.81 1.13 7.94
C LEU A 50 15.32 1.30 7.70
N THR A 51 16.17 0.41 8.22
CA THR A 51 17.62 0.51 8.04
C THR A 51 18.14 -0.17 6.78
N THR A 52 17.41 -1.16 6.24
CA THR A 52 17.86 -1.93 5.06
C THR A 52 17.01 -1.72 3.80
N PHE A 53 15.96 -0.88 3.86
CA PHE A 53 15.18 -0.51 2.67
C PHE A 53 15.96 0.46 1.78
N PHE A 54 16.48 -0.02 0.65
CA PHE A 54 17.25 0.82 -0.26
C PHE A 54 16.45 2.04 -0.74
N PRO A 55 15.14 1.96 -1.11
CA PRO A 55 14.37 3.16 -1.47
C PRO A 55 14.35 4.25 -0.40
N LEU A 56 14.38 3.88 0.88
CA LEU A 56 14.43 4.84 1.98
C LEU A 56 15.81 5.48 2.10
N ALA A 57 16.88 4.68 2.00
CA ALA A 57 18.23 5.23 1.97
C ALA A 57 18.41 6.20 0.79
N ASN A 58 17.94 5.80 -0.40
CA ASN A 58 18.04 6.61 -1.60
C ASN A 58 17.24 7.91 -1.47
N THR A 59 16.02 7.88 -0.91
CA THR A 59 15.22 9.13 -0.77
C THR A 59 15.90 10.13 0.16
N VAL A 60 16.56 9.65 1.22
CA VAL A 60 17.32 10.49 2.17
C VAL A 60 18.56 11.06 1.51
N LEU A 61 19.36 10.21 0.84
CA LEU A 61 20.59 10.63 0.15
C LEU A 61 20.32 11.64 -0.97
N ALA A 62 19.23 11.45 -1.73
CA ALA A 62 18.85 12.38 -2.80
C ALA A 62 18.13 13.64 -2.29
N GLY A 63 17.91 13.79 -0.98
CA GLY A 63 17.20 14.96 -0.41
C GLY A 63 15.76 15.10 -0.89
N THR A 64 15.12 14.01 -1.31
CA THR A 64 13.79 14.04 -1.92
C THR A 64 12.67 13.92 -0.89
N MET A 65 11.55 14.57 -1.15
CA MET A 65 10.40 14.63 -0.25
C MET A 65 9.58 13.32 -0.12
N ASN A 66 10.05 12.17 -0.61
CA ASN A 66 9.25 10.94 -0.61
C ASN A 66 8.98 10.40 0.81
N SER A 67 9.84 10.67 1.79
CA SER A 67 9.55 10.36 3.20
C SER A 67 8.35 11.15 3.74
N LEU A 68 8.16 12.39 3.29
CA LEU A 68 6.97 13.17 3.61
C LEU A 68 5.72 12.55 2.96
N LEU A 69 5.83 12.08 1.71
CA LEU A 69 4.75 11.33 1.06
C LEU A 69 4.36 10.07 1.84
N LEU A 70 5.33 9.29 2.33
CA LEU A 70 5.06 8.14 3.21
C LEU A 70 4.30 8.58 4.47
N LEU A 71 4.73 9.66 5.12
CA LEU A 71 4.06 10.18 6.32
C LEU A 71 2.60 10.57 6.03
N LEU A 72 2.37 11.34 4.95
CA LEU A 72 1.04 11.80 4.56
C LEU A 72 0.12 10.62 4.23
N LEU A 73 0.59 9.65 3.44
CA LEU A 73 -0.20 8.47 3.09
C LEU A 73 -0.45 7.53 4.27
N THR A 74 0.52 7.39 5.19
CA THR A 74 0.33 6.63 6.44
C THR A 74 -0.65 7.33 7.38
N GLY A 75 -0.60 8.65 7.47
CA GLY A 75 -1.58 9.45 8.21
C GLY A 75 -2.97 9.35 7.59
N ALA A 76 -3.07 9.39 6.25
CA ALA A 76 -4.32 9.18 5.52
C ALA A 76 -4.89 7.78 5.77
N TRP A 77 -4.05 6.75 5.76
CA TRP A 77 -4.41 5.39 6.15
C TRP A 77 -4.94 5.32 7.58
N ALA A 78 -4.27 5.98 8.54
CA ALA A 78 -4.72 6.00 9.93
C ALA A 78 -6.08 6.71 10.08
N CYS A 79 -6.30 7.80 9.32
CA CYS A 79 -7.57 8.50 9.26
C CYS A 79 -8.67 7.64 8.61
N TRP A 80 -8.36 6.97 7.51
CA TRP A 80 -9.23 6.02 6.83
C TRP A 80 -9.73 4.94 7.79
N HIS A 81 -8.81 4.31 8.51
CA HIS A 81 -9.11 3.26 9.46
C HIS A 81 -9.94 3.75 10.64
N ARG A 82 -9.70 4.99 11.11
CA ARG A 82 -10.47 5.66 12.17
C ARG A 82 -11.72 6.38 11.66
N ARG A 83 -12.07 6.24 10.38
CA ARG A 83 -13.21 6.90 9.72
C ARG A 83 -13.21 8.44 9.84
N ARG A 84 -12.03 9.05 9.92
CA ARG A 84 -11.83 10.51 9.93
C ARG A 84 -11.69 11.04 8.51
N ASP A 85 -12.79 11.03 7.77
CA ASP A 85 -12.81 11.24 6.31
C ASP A 85 -12.19 12.59 5.89
N VAL A 86 -12.52 13.69 6.57
CA VAL A 86 -11.99 15.02 6.20
C VAL A 86 -10.48 15.08 6.39
N ALA A 87 -9.98 14.68 7.56
CA ALA A 87 -8.53 14.67 7.83
C ALA A 87 -7.77 13.73 6.88
N GLY A 88 -8.33 12.55 6.60
CA GLY A 88 -7.76 11.62 5.61
C GLY A 88 -7.70 12.22 4.21
N GLY A 89 -8.76 12.92 3.80
CA GLY A 89 -8.82 13.61 2.52
C GLY A 89 -7.79 14.73 2.41
N VAL A 90 -7.66 15.57 3.44
CA VAL A 90 -6.63 16.62 3.50
C VAL A 90 -5.23 16.03 3.30
N LEU A 91 -4.91 14.93 3.98
CA LEU A 91 -3.61 14.27 3.84
C LEU A 91 -3.38 13.68 2.44
N VAL A 92 -4.40 13.08 1.82
CA VAL A 92 -4.31 12.59 0.43
C VAL A 92 -4.13 13.74 -0.55
N GLY A 93 -4.89 14.83 -0.40
CA GLY A 93 -4.79 16.01 -1.24
C GLY A 93 -3.41 16.68 -1.12
N ALA A 94 -2.91 16.84 0.10
CA ALA A 94 -1.56 17.36 0.34
C ALA A 94 -0.48 16.46 -0.31
N ALA A 95 -0.61 15.14 -0.20
CA ALA A 95 0.31 14.20 -0.86
C ALA A 95 0.29 14.36 -2.39
N ALA A 96 -0.89 14.56 -2.98
CA ALA A 96 -1.08 14.79 -4.41
C ALA A 96 -0.49 16.13 -4.91
N VAL A 97 -0.42 17.15 -4.04
CA VAL A 97 0.23 18.44 -4.35
C VAL A 97 1.74 18.28 -4.40
N PHE A 98 2.34 17.56 -3.44
CA PHE A 98 3.78 17.32 -3.43
C PHE A 98 4.26 16.43 -4.57
N LYS A 99 3.42 15.46 -4.98
CA LYS A 99 3.72 14.58 -6.10
C LYS A 99 2.41 14.12 -6.70
N LEU A 100 2.31 14.08 -8.03
CA LEU A 100 1.02 13.88 -8.68
C LEU A 100 0.44 12.46 -8.50
N PHE A 101 1.26 11.42 -8.38
CA PHE A 101 0.79 10.03 -8.44
C PHE A 101 -0.27 9.62 -7.38
N PRO A 102 -0.26 10.12 -6.11
CA PRO A 102 -1.32 9.84 -5.14
C PRO A 102 -2.69 10.38 -5.55
N ALA A 103 -2.76 11.31 -6.52
CA ALA A 103 -4.04 11.75 -7.10
C ALA A 103 -4.81 10.59 -7.76
N ALA A 104 -4.13 9.50 -8.14
CA ALA A 104 -4.78 8.28 -8.61
C ALA A 104 -5.66 7.59 -7.54
N LEU A 105 -5.58 8.01 -6.27
CA LEU A 105 -6.53 7.61 -5.24
C LEU A 105 -7.90 8.31 -5.39
N LEU A 106 -8.00 9.47 -6.06
CA LEU A 106 -9.28 10.21 -6.17
C LEU A 106 -10.35 9.42 -6.93
N PRO A 107 -10.08 8.82 -8.11
CA PRO A 107 -11.06 7.96 -8.78
C PRO A 107 -11.46 6.75 -7.93
N TYR A 108 -10.51 6.17 -7.21
CA TYR A 108 -10.78 5.07 -6.27
C TYR A 108 -11.73 5.51 -5.15
N LEU A 109 -11.52 6.68 -4.56
CA LEU A 109 -12.38 7.23 -3.50
C LEU A 109 -13.79 7.59 -4.01
N ALA A 110 -13.88 8.13 -5.22
CA ALA A 110 -15.15 8.41 -5.89
C ALA A 110 -15.94 7.12 -6.12
N TRP A 111 -15.29 6.09 -6.67
CA TRP A 111 -15.91 4.80 -6.88
C TRP A 111 -16.36 4.12 -5.56
N ARG A 112 -15.54 4.20 -4.50
CA ARG A 112 -15.91 3.75 -3.14
C ARG A 112 -16.98 4.62 -2.47
N ARG A 113 -17.47 5.67 -3.15
CA ARG A 113 -18.48 6.62 -2.66
C ARG A 113 -18.06 7.31 -1.35
N HIS A 114 -16.76 7.52 -1.14
CA HIS A 114 -16.24 8.26 0.01
C HIS A 114 -16.19 9.75 -0.27
N TRP A 115 -17.38 10.33 -0.55
CA TRP A 115 -17.53 11.70 -1.03
C TRP A 115 -16.94 12.76 -0.09
N LYS A 116 -17.07 12.57 1.23
CA LYS A 116 -16.48 13.50 2.22
C LYS A 116 -14.95 13.52 2.13
N LEU A 117 -14.33 12.35 2.02
CA LEU A 117 -12.88 12.20 1.90
C LEU A 117 -12.41 12.73 0.54
N LEU A 118 -13.12 12.38 -0.53
CA LEU A 118 -12.85 12.87 -1.89
C LEU A 118 -12.92 14.40 -1.97
N ALA A 119 -13.98 15.01 -1.42
CA ALA A 119 -14.16 16.45 -1.44
C ALA A 119 -13.03 17.15 -0.67
N ALA A 120 -12.66 16.66 0.52
CA ALA A 120 -11.53 17.21 1.27
C ALA A 120 -10.20 17.07 0.51
N ALA A 121 -9.96 15.95 -0.16
CA ALA A 121 -8.77 15.74 -0.99
C ALA A 121 -8.75 16.66 -2.21
N ALA A 122 -9.88 16.82 -2.90
CA ALA A 122 -10.02 17.71 -4.04
C ALA A 122 -9.83 19.18 -3.64
N VAL A 123 -10.47 19.64 -2.58
CA VAL A 123 -10.33 21.02 -2.07
C VAL A 123 -8.88 21.29 -1.65
N THR A 124 -8.25 20.37 -0.94
CA THR A 124 -6.84 20.54 -0.53
C THR A 124 -5.90 20.54 -1.74
N GLY A 125 -6.14 19.66 -2.72
CA GLY A 125 -5.38 19.62 -3.96
C GLY A 125 -5.51 20.91 -4.77
N LEU A 126 -6.74 21.38 -4.99
CA LEU A 126 -7.02 22.63 -5.69
C LEU A 126 -6.44 23.85 -4.96
N ALA A 127 -6.56 23.90 -3.62
CA ALA A 127 -5.95 24.95 -2.82
C ALA A 127 -4.42 24.94 -2.93
N GLY A 128 -3.78 23.76 -2.95
CA GLY A 128 -2.34 23.62 -3.14
C GLY A 128 -1.88 24.04 -4.53
N VAL A 129 -2.62 23.68 -5.58
CA VAL A 129 -2.37 24.14 -6.96
C VAL A 129 -2.55 25.67 -7.05
N GLY A 130 -3.61 26.21 -6.44
CA GLY A 130 -3.85 27.65 -6.36
C GLY A 130 -2.75 28.41 -5.63
N LEU A 131 -2.24 27.85 -4.53
CA LEU A 131 -1.07 28.39 -3.82
C LEU A 131 0.18 28.33 -4.69
N GLY A 132 0.39 27.22 -5.41
CA GLY A 132 1.46 27.08 -6.40
C GLY A 132 1.40 28.19 -7.45
N LEU A 133 0.22 28.43 -8.03
CA LEU A 133 -0.04 29.51 -9.00
C LEU A 133 0.16 30.92 -8.42
N ALA A 134 -0.08 31.11 -7.13
CA ALA A 134 0.09 32.41 -6.47
C ALA A 134 1.56 32.70 -6.13
N VAL A 135 2.33 31.66 -5.79
CA VAL A 135 3.74 31.75 -5.40
C VAL A 135 4.68 31.71 -6.61
N THR A 136 4.29 30.99 -7.66
CA THR A 136 5.07 30.86 -8.91
C THR A 136 4.36 31.62 -10.04
N SER A 137 5.03 31.87 -11.17
CA SER A 137 4.37 32.59 -12.28
C SER A 137 3.34 31.70 -12.99
N LEU A 138 2.34 32.32 -13.61
CA LEU A 138 1.39 31.64 -14.49
C LEU A 138 2.09 30.85 -15.62
N ASP A 139 3.14 31.41 -16.23
CA ASP A 139 3.85 30.78 -17.36
C ASP A 139 4.52 29.46 -16.97
N HIS A 140 5.21 29.40 -15.83
CA HIS A 140 5.78 28.16 -15.27
C HIS A 140 4.73 27.06 -15.07
N ASN A 141 3.53 27.40 -14.60
CA ASN A 141 2.47 26.42 -14.41
C ASN A 141 1.89 25.95 -15.74
N ILE A 142 1.66 26.85 -16.69
CA ILE A 142 1.21 26.49 -18.04
C ILE A 142 2.23 25.57 -18.70
N TYR A 143 3.52 25.88 -18.59
CA TYR A 143 4.60 25.04 -19.08
C TYR A 143 4.58 23.65 -18.43
N TYR A 144 4.41 23.58 -17.10
CA TYR A 144 4.30 22.30 -16.41
C TYR A 144 3.17 21.42 -16.97
N PHE A 145 1.96 21.97 -17.10
CA PHE A 145 0.80 21.21 -17.56
C PHE A 145 0.80 20.90 -19.06
N ARG A 146 1.40 21.76 -19.90
CA ARG A 146 1.43 21.57 -21.35
C ARG A 146 2.60 20.72 -21.83
N GLU A 147 3.77 20.87 -21.20
CA GLU A 147 5.01 20.25 -21.69
C GLU A 147 5.47 19.13 -20.75
N MET A 148 5.65 19.44 -19.47
CA MET A 148 6.25 18.49 -18.52
C MET A 148 5.33 17.32 -18.18
N LEU A 149 4.05 17.59 -17.90
CA LEU A 149 3.12 16.56 -17.49
C LEU A 149 2.88 15.53 -18.61
N PRO A 150 2.62 15.91 -19.89
CA PRO A 150 2.52 14.95 -20.98
C PRO A 150 3.81 14.17 -21.22
N HIS A 151 4.98 14.82 -21.08
CA HIS A 151 6.27 14.14 -21.19
C HIS A 151 6.45 13.06 -20.11
N LEU A 152 6.11 13.38 -18.85
CA LEU A 152 6.12 12.40 -17.75
C LEU A 152 5.06 11.30 -17.94
N ALA A 153 3.88 11.64 -18.44
CA ALA A 153 2.80 10.71 -18.70
C ALA A 153 3.12 9.71 -19.83
N ALA A 154 3.97 10.08 -20.78
CA ALA A 154 4.43 9.18 -21.83
C ALA A 154 5.23 7.96 -21.31
N GLY A 155 5.79 8.08 -20.10
CA GLY A 155 6.61 7.05 -19.49
C GLY A 155 8.00 6.92 -20.13
N THR A 156 8.83 6.08 -19.54
CA THR A 156 10.20 5.82 -20.03
C THR A 156 10.61 4.39 -19.72
N GLY A 157 11.29 3.72 -20.66
CA GLY A 157 11.91 2.42 -20.46
C GLY A 157 13.24 2.49 -19.69
N TYR A 158 13.68 3.69 -19.29
CA TYR A 158 14.90 3.85 -18.51
C TYR A 158 14.91 2.92 -17.29
N ARG A 159 16.05 2.26 -17.04
CA ARG A 159 16.20 1.19 -16.03
C ARG A 159 15.65 1.48 -14.64
N GLU A 160 15.73 2.72 -14.21
CA GLU A 160 15.22 3.11 -12.89
C GLU A 160 13.69 3.16 -12.83
N ASN A 161 13.00 3.17 -13.97
CA ASN A 161 11.56 3.14 -14.01
C ASN A 161 11.04 1.71 -13.75
N GLN A 162 10.48 1.53 -12.56
CA GLN A 162 9.98 0.28 -11.99
C GLN A 162 8.45 0.19 -12.03
N SER A 163 7.81 0.96 -12.91
CA SER A 163 6.38 0.85 -13.19
C SER A 163 6.08 -0.16 -14.29
N LEU A 164 4.79 -0.50 -14.47
CA LEU A 164 4.34 -1.33 -15.59
C LEU A 164 4.72 -0.73 -16.95
N ALA A 165 4.59 0.60 -17.11
CA ALA A 165 4.99 1.30 -18.33
C ALA A 165 6.50 1.16 -18.63
N GLY A 166 7.36 1.22 -17.60
CA GLY A 166 8.80 1.04 -17.76
C GLY A 166 9.18 -0.38 -18.18
N VAL A 167 8.61 -1.38 -17.51
CA VAL A 167 8.83 -2.80 -17.84
C VAL A 167 8.31 -3.12 -19.25
N ALA A 168 7.10 -2.65 -19.58
CA ALA A 168 6.51 -2.83 -20.90
C ALA A 168 7.37 -2.21 -22.00
N ALA A 169 7.92 -1.01 -21.76
CA ALA A 169 8.84 -0.38 -22.70
C ALA A 169 10.09 -1.25 -22.96
N ARG A 170 10.72 -1.78 -21.92
CA ARG A 170 11.90 -2.66 -22.04
C ARG A 170 11.61 -4.05 -22.61
N ILE A 171 10.36 -4.52 -22.56
CA ILE A 171 9.95 -5.75 -23.25
C ILE A 171 9.90 -5.52 -24.76
N CYS A 172 9.37 -4.36 -25.18
CA CYS A 172 9.24 -4.00 -26.58
C CYS A 172 10.54 -3.52 -27.22
N ASP A 173 11.32 -2.74 -26.49
CA ASP A 173 12.57 -2.14 -26.94
C ASP A 173 13.59 -2.17 -25.78
N PRO A 174 14.47 -3.19 -25.73
CA PRO A 174 15.49 -3.33 -24.69
C PRO A 174 16.47 -2.14 -24.60
N ASP A 175 16.71 -1.41 -25.69
CA ASP A 175 17.68 -0.31 -25.72
C ASP A 175 17.22 0.89 -24.88
N THR A 176 15.90 1.03 -24.68
CA THR A 176 15.30 2.04 -23.80
C THR A 176 15.80 1.94 -22.36
N THR A 177 16.33 0.78 -21.93
CA THR A 177 16.96 0.59 -20.62
C THR A 177 18.07 1.61 -20.35
N ASN A 178 18.86 1.92 -21.38
CA ASN A 178 19.96 2.89 -21.34
C ASN A 178 19.56 4.26 -21.89
N ALA A 179 18.94 4.27 -23.07
CA ALA A 179 18.64 5.50 -23.80
C ALA A 179 17.45 6.28 -23.19
N GLY A 180 16.64 5.63 -22.37
CA GLY A 180 15.33 6.14 -21.99
C GLY A 180 14.35 6.15 -23.16
N GLY A 181 13.28 6.94 -23.03
CA GLY A 181 12.22 7.03 -24.03
C GLY A 181 11.12 5.97 -23.84
N SER A 182 9.97 6.20 -24.47
CA SER A 182 8.83 5.27 -24.42
C SER A 182 8.86 4.34 -25.63
N ALA A 183 8.44 3.08 -25.48
CA ALA A 183 8.33 2.13 -26.61
C ALA A 183 7.06 2.35 -27.48
N GLY A 184 6.57 3.59 -27.54
CA GLY A 184 5.40 3.99 -28.34
C GLY A 184 4.18 3.11 -28.11
N TRP A 185 3.58 2.63 -29.20
CA TRP A 185 2.37 1.80 -29.16
C TRP A 185 2.61 0.39 -28.62
N CYS A 186 3.78 -0.22 -28.85
CA CYS A 186 4.06 -1.54 -28.32
C CYS A 186 4.02 -1.55 -26.78
N GLY A 187 4.70 -0.59 -26.15
CA GLY A 187 4.67 -0.45 -24.69
C GLY A 187 3.26 -0.23 -24.14
N ARG A 188 2.46 0.65 -24.78
CA ARG A 188 1.08 0.94 -24.38
C ARG A 188 0.14 -0.26 -24.49
N LEU A 189 0.32 -1.09 -25.52
CA LEU A 189 -0.48 -2.31 -25.72
C LEU A 189 -0.23 -3.37 -24.65
N ILE A 190 0.89 -3.31 -23.94
CA ILE A 190 1.19 -4.19 -22.79
C ILE A 190 0.78 -3.50 -21.48
N ASP A 191 1.19 -2.24 -21.31
CA ASP A 191 0.99 -1.47 -20.07
C ASP A 191 -0.50 -1.24 -19.76
N TRP A 192 -1.28 -0.72 -20.71
CA TRP A 192 -2.68 -0.36 -20.43
C TRP A 192 -3.53 -1.56 -20.03
N PRO A 193 -3.49 -2.72 -20.72
CA PRO A 193 -4.20 -3.91 -20.25
C PRO A 193 -3.70 -4.39 -18.88
N ALA A 194 -2.40 -4.34 -18.61
CA ALA A 194 -1.85 -4.74 -17.30
C ALA A 194 -2.34 -3.82 -16.18
N VAL A 195 -2.36 -2.50 -16.41
CA VAL A 195 -2.95 -1.51 -15.50
C VAL A 195 -4.44 -1.78 -15.30
N LEU A 196 -5.21 -2.05 -16.35
CA LEU A 196 -6.64 -2.39 -16.25
C LEU A 196 -6.87 -3.65 -15.42
N VAL A 197 -6.05 -4.70 -15.60
CA VAL A 197 -6.09 -5.91 -14.78
C VAL A 197 -5.81 -5.57 -13.31
N LEU A 198 -4.79 -4.77 -13.04
CA LEU A 198 -4.42 -4.36 -11.68
C LEU A 198 -5.55 -3.56 -11.03
N LEU A 199 -6.10 -2.56 -11.73
CA LEU A 199 -7.25 -1.78 -11.26
C LEU A 199 -8.48 -2.66 -11.03
N THR A 200 -8.72 -3.65 -11.89
CA THR A 200 -9.81 -4.63 -11.71
C THR A 200 -9.60 -5.49 -10.47
N ILE A 201 -8.36 -5.90 -10.18
CA ILE A 201 -8.03 -6.63 -8.95
C ILE A 201 -8.29 -5.75 -7.73
N VAL A 202 -7.79 -4.51 -7.72
CA VAL A 202 -8.04 -3.54 -6.64
C VAL A 202 -9.54 -3.36 -6.46
N TRP A 203 -10.28 -3.10 -7.54
CA TRP A 203 -11.72 -2.93 -7.56
C TRP A 203 -12.46 -4.12 -6.93
N ARG A 204 -12.23 -5.35 -7.42
CA ARG A 204 -12.88 -6.55 -6.87
C ARG A 204 -12.50 -6.80 -5.41
N LEU A 205 -11.25 -6.52 -5.03
CA LEU A 205 -10.77 -6.71 -3.66
C LEU A 205 -11.09 -5.56 -2.73
N THR A 206 -11.81 -4.53 -3.16
CA THR A 206 -12.20 -3.40 -2.32
C THR A 206 -13.67 -3.02 -2.48
N SER A 207 -14.47 -3.82 -3.21
CA SER A 207 -15.88 -3.51 -3.52
C SER A 207 -16.85 -3.62 -2.33
N ARG A 208 -16.44 -4.24 -1.22
CA ARG A 208 -17.29 -4.35 -0.02
C ARG A 208 -17.29 -3.03 0.77
N ALA A 209 -18.33 -2.80 1.57
CA ALA A 209 -18.46 -1.61 2.42
C ALA A 209 -17.53 -1.61 3.66
N SER A 210 -16.57 -2.54 3.73
CA SER A 210 -15.58 -2.60 4.80
C SER A 210 -14.56 -1.46 4.65
N ARG A 211 -14.04 -0.94 5.77
CA ARG A 211 -12.92 0.02 5.78
C ARG A 211 -11.70 -0.62 6.45
N SER A 212 -11.28 -1.77 5.93
CA SER A 212 -10.05 -2.42 6.37
C SER A 212 -8.83 -1.55 6.00
N GLY A 213 -7.83 -1.56 6.87
CA GLY A 213 -6.56 -0.90 6.61
C GLY A 213 -5.81 -1.53 5.43
N LEU A 214 -6.05 -2.81 5.14
CA LEU A 214 -5.42 -3.50 4.02
C LEU A 214 -5.99 -3.06 2.66
N GLU A 215 -7.25 -2.61 2.59
CA GLU A 215 -7.83 -2.11 1.34
C GLU A 215 -7.16 -0.81 0.89
N PHE A 216 -6.91 0.11 1.84
CA PHE A 216 -6.17 1.34 1.55
C PHE A 216 -4.71 1.02 1.21
N ALA A 217 -4.09 0.08 1.93
CA ALA A 217 -2.72 -0.35 1.63
C ALA A 217 -2.59 -1.01 0.25
N LEU A 218 -3.62 -1.75 -0.20
CA LEU A 218 -3.67 -2.31 -1.55
C LEU A 218 -3.68 -1.20 -2.60
N ALA A 219 -4.52 -0.18 -2.40
CA ALA A 219 -4.57 0.98 -3.28
C ALA A 219 -3.23 1.74 -3.30
N VAL A 220 -2.58 1.94 -2.15
CA VAL A 220 -1.25 2.56 -2.07
C VAL A 220 -0.17 1.72 -2.77
N THR A 221 -0.23 0.39 -2.65
CA THR A 221 0.71 -0.53 -3.33
C THR A 221 0.54 -0.51 -4.85
N ALA A 222 -0.68 -0.26 -5.33
CA ALA A 222 -0.97 -0.13 -6.76
C ALA A 222 -0.33 1.11 -7.40
N LEU A 223 -0.22 2.21 -6.65
CA LEU A 223 0.28 3.50 -7.14
C LEU A 223 1.61 3.43 -7.93
N PRO A 224 2.69 2.82 -7.39
CA PRO A 224 3.96 2.72 -8.11
C PRO A 224 3.88 1.84 -9.36
N LEU A 225 2.96 0.87 -9.40
CA LEU A 225 2.80 -0.02 -10.56
C LEU A 225 2.07 0.68 -11.71
N ILE A 226 1.04 1.48 -11.39
CA ILE A 226 0.21 2.17 -12.39
C ILE A 226 0.75 3.53 -12.84
N SER A 227 1.71 4.10 -12.11
CA SER A 227 2.37 5.35 -12.50
C SER A 227 3.12 5.16 -13.83
N SER A 228 3.12 6.15 -14.72
CA SER A 228 3.93 6.09 -15.95
C SER A 228 5.44 6.05 -15.65
N VAL A 229 5.85 6.65 -14.52
CA VAL A 229 7.23 6.69 -14.06
C VAL A 229 7.30 6.47 -12.55
N THR A 230 8.04 5.44 -12.14
CA THR A 230 8.33 5.09 -10.74
C THR A 230 9.82 4.82 -10.59
N TRP A 231 10.55 5.83 -10.14
CA TRP A 231 11.95 5.68 -9.73
C TRP A 231 12.08 4.86 -8.44
N SER A 232 13.30 4.56 -8.03
CA SER A 232 13.57 3.88 -6.76
C SER A 232 13.07 4.66 -5.53
N PHE A 233 13.26 5.98 -5.47
CA PHE A 233 12.90 6.83 -4.32
C PHE A 233 11.39 6.81 -3.90
N PRO A 234 10.40 7.00 -4.80
CA PRO A 234 8.98 6.99 -4.42
C PRO A 234 8.47 5.64 -3.90
N LEU A 235 9.21 4.54 -4.08
CA LEU A 235 8.85 3.23 -3.52
C LEU A 235 8.88 3.20 -1.98
N VAL A 236 9.43 4.23 -1.33
CA VAL A 236 9.36 4.43 0.13
C VAL A 236 7.93 4.32 0.69
N ILE A 237 6.90 4.65 -0.11
CA ILE A 237 5.50 4.51 0.31
C ILE A 237 5.09 3.05 0.59
N LEU A 238 5.83 2.07 0.06
CA LEU A 238 5.61 0.65 0.28
C LEU A 238 5.95 0.20 1.70
N ILE A 239 6.63 1.03 2.50
CA ILE A 239 6.85 0.74 3.92
C ILE A 239 5.51 0.54 4.65
N LEU A 240 4.46 1.29 4.30
CA LEU A 240 3.13 1.10 4.87
C LEU A 240 2.56 -0.31 4.62
N PRO A 241 2.35 -0.77 3.37
CA PRO A 241 1.86 -2.13 3.12
C PRO A 241 2.80 -3.22 3.66
N ILE A 242 4.12 -3.03 3.58
CA ILE A 242 5.10 -3.98 4.14
C ILE A 242 4.92 -4.10 5.66
N ALA A 243 4.79 -2.99 6.39
CA ALA A 243 4.57 -3.02 7.84
C ALA A 243 3.28 -3.76 8.22
N LEU A 244 2.20 -3.61 7.42
CA LEU A 244 0.96 -4.34 7.64
C LEU A 244 1.10 -5.84 7.35
N LEU A 245 1.88 -6.23 6.34
CA LEU A 245 2.21 -7.64 6.07
C LEU A 245 3.09 -8.25 7.18
N VAL A 246 4.07 -7.51 7.69
CA VAL A 246 4.88 -7.93 8.84
C VAL A 246 3.99 -8.18 10.05
N ARG A 247 3.04 -7.28 10.33
CA ARG A 247 2.05 -7.48 11.42
C ARG A 247 1.18 -8.71 11.20
N GLN A 248 0.73 -8.97 9.96
CA GLN A 248 0.00 -10.19 9.62
C GLN A 248 0.85 -11.45 9.85
N ALA A 249 2.14 -11.41 9.52
CA ALA A 249 3.07 -12.51 9.76
C ALA A 249 3.31 -12.77 11.25
N MET A 250 3.58 -11.72 12.03
CA MET A 250 3.85 -11.82 13.48
C MET A 250 2.60 -12.21 14.28
N SER A 251 1.41 -11.89 13.80
CA SER A 251 0.15 -12.31 14.41
C SER A 251 -0.31 -13.72 14.01
N GLY A 252 0.52 -14.47 13.26
CA GLY A 252 0.21 -15.84 12.86
C GLY A 252 -0.91 -15.97 11.82
N ARG A 253 -1.35 -14.85 11.22
CA ARG A 253 -2.43 -14.81 10.22
C ARG A 253 -1.93 -15.07 8.79
N MET A 254 -0.62 -15.23 8.63
CA MET A 254 0.03 -15.40 7.33
C MET A 254 0.60 -16.82 7.17
N PRO A 255 0.31 -17.53 6.06
CA PRO A 255 0.90 -18.84 5.79
C PRO A 255 2.40 -18.74 5.51
N ARG A 256 3.16 -19.80 5.84
CA ARG A 256 4.63 -19.86 5.66
C ARG A 256 5.10 -19.56 4.24
N GLY A 257 4.34 -19.94 3.22
CA GLY A 257 4.63 -19.61 1.83
C GLY A 257 4.63 -18.10 1.56
N GLN A 258 3.67 -17.37 2.12
CA GLN A 258 3.57 -15.92 1.98
C GLN A 258 4.66 -15.19 2.78
N ILE A 259 5.06 -15.73 3.94
CA ILE A 259 6.21 -15.19 4.69
C ILE A 259 7.50 -15.32 3.87
N ARG A 260 7.76 -16.50 3.27
CA ARG A 260 8.92 -16.70 2.39
C ARG A 260 8.89 -15.76 1.18
N ALA A 261 7.73 -15.57 0.58
CA ALA A 261 7.56 -14.60 -0.51
C ALA A 261 7.87 -13.17 -0.04
N LEU A 262 7.40 -12.76 1.13
CA LEU A 262 7.70 -11.44 1.71
C LEU A 262 9.21 -11.27 1.99
N MET A 263 9.90 -12.32 2.46
CA MET A 263 11.36 -12.29 2.60
C MET A 263 12.06 -12.16 1.23
N GLY A 264 11.57 -12.86 0.20
CA GLY A 264 12.06 -12.69 -1.17
C GLY A 264 11.85 -11.28 -1.71
N ALA A 265 10.68 -10.69 -1.45
CA ALA A 265 10.42 -9.28 -1.76
C ALA A 265 11.37 -8.35 -1.00
N TRP A 266 11.70 -8.66 0.26
CA TRP A 266 12.67 -7.89 1.02
C TRP A 266 14.06 -7.87 0.36
N VAL A 267 14.54 -9.03 -0.12
CA VAL A 267 15.80 -9.12 -0.87
C VAL A 267 15.76 -8.22 -2.12
N CYS A 268 14.61 -8.17 -2.80
CA CYS A 268 14.42 -7.31 -3.97
C CYS A 268 14.54 -5.81 -3.66
N PHE A 269 14.16 -5.38 -2.45
CA PHE A 269 14.23 -3.98 -2.04
C PHE A 269 15.52 -3.59 -1.30
N SER A 270 16.26 -4.57 -0.76
CA SER A 270 17.44 -4.33 0.08
C SER A 270 18.75 -4.62 -0.65
N ALA A 271 19.02 -5.88 -0.97
CA ALA A 271 20.30 -6.33 -1.52
C ALA A 271 20.34 -6.28 -3.05
N ALA A 272 19.25 -6.65 -3.74
CA ALA A 272 19.23 -6.68 -5.20
C ALA A 272 19.58 -5.32 -5.87
N PRO A 273 19.16 -4.15 -5.33
CA PRO A 273 19.54 -2.87 -5.90
C PRO A 273 21.05 -2.60 -5.81
N ALA A 274 21.71 -3.02 -4.73
CA ALA A 274 23.16 -2.90 -4.63
C ALA A 274 23.87 -3.71 -5.74
N VAL A 275 23.37 -4.92 -6.02
CA VAL A 275 23.85 -5.74 -7.15
C VAL A 275 23.52 -5.06 -8.47
N HIS A 276 22.33 -4.48 -8.63
CA HIS A 276 21.94 -3.73 -9.83
C HIS A 276 22.91 -2.60 -10.14
N TYR A 277 23.17 -1.72 -9.17
CA TYR A 277 24.10 -0.61 -9.36
C TYR A 277 25.53 -1.08 -9.61
N LEU A 278 25.96 -2.16 -8.95
CA LEU A 278 27.26 -2.78 -9.24
C LEU A 278 27.34 -3.25 -10.69
N LEU A 279 26.29 -3.90 -11.21
CA LEU A 279 26.23 -4.40 -12.60
C LEU A 279 26.16 -3.27 -13.63
N ILE A 280 25.69 -2.08 -13.27
CA ILE A 280 25.77 -0.90 -14.13
C ILE A 280 27.23 -0.45 -14.29
N VAL A 281 27.97 -0.41 -13.18
CA VAL A 281 29.38 0.05 -13.18
C VAL A 281 30.31 -1.03 -13.74
N TYR A 282 30.04 -2.28 -13.42
CA TYR A 282 30.83 -3.46 -13.80
C TYR A 282 29.91 -4.46 -14.51
N PRO A 283 29.60 -4.25 -15.80
CA PRO A 283 28.73 -5.13 -16.55
C PRO A 283 29.33 -6.54 -16.66
N LEU A 284 28.46 -7.55 -16.66
CA LEU A 284 28.88 -8.93 -16.89
C LEU A 284 29.50 -9.08 -18.29
N PRO A 285 30.49 -9.96 -18.45
CA PRO A 285 31.11 -10.19 -19.75
C PRO A 285 30.09 -10.74 -20.74
N HIS A 286 30.16 -10.26 -21.97
CA HIS A 286 29.41 -10.84 -23.08
C HIS A 286 29.96 -12.22 -23.42
N TRP A 287 29.07 -13.19 -23.55
CA TRP A 287 29.38 -14.55 -24.00
C TRP A 287 28.96 -14.72 -25.46
N THR A 288 29.43 -15.78 -26.11
CA THR A 288 29.11 -16.04 -27.52
C THR A 288 27.84 -16.88 -27.66
N GLY A 289 26.97 -16.48 -28.59
CA GLY A 289 25.77 -17.23 -28.94
C GLY A 289 24.72 -17.28 -27.82
N VAL A 290 24.02 -18.40 -27.70
CA VAL A 290 22.89 -18.59 -26.75
C VAL A 290 23.32 -18.43 -25.29
N LEU A 291 24.60 -18.64 -24.99
CA LEU A 291 25.14 -18.49 -23.64
C LEU A 291 25.04 -17.02 -23.14
N ASP A 292 25.03 -16.02 -24.04
CA ASP A 292 24.89 -14.61 -23.66
C ASP A 292 23.53 -14.27 -23.02
N LEU A 293 22.53 -15.15 -23.17
CA LEU A 293 21.23 -14.99 -22.53
C LEU A 293 21.30 -15.05 -21.00
N MET A 294 22.31 -15.74 -20.44
CA MET A 294 22.50 -15.82 -18.99
C MET A 294 22.92 -14.49 -18.37
N PRO A 295 24.06 -13.87 -18.75
CA PRO A 295 24.46 -12.58 -18.18
C PRO A 295 23.43 -11.48 -18.45
N GLN A 296 22.79 -11.47 -19.63
CA GLN A 296 21.69 -10.54 -19.94
C GLN A 296 20.47 -10.78 -19.04
N GLY A 297 20.06 -12.04 -18.88
CA GLY A 297 18.93 -12.44 -18.04
C GLY A 297 19.14 -12.09 -16.57
N VAL A 298 20.34 -12.31 -16.03
CA VAL A 298 20.70 -11.93 -14.66
C VAL A 298 20.64 -10.41 -14.48
N THR A 299 21.26 -9.66 -15.40
CA THR A 299 21.27 -8.19 -15.35
C THR A 299 19.85 -7.63 -15.41
N ARG A 300 19.00 -8.20 -16.28
CA ARG A 300 17.59 -7.82 -16.38
C ARG A 300 16.81 -8.16 -15.12
N LEU A 301 16.93 -9.40 -14.62
CA LEU A 301 16.22 -9.84 -13.41
C LEU A 301 16.53 -8.95 -12.21
N VAL A 302 17.81 -8.62 -12.02
CA VAL A 302 18.28 -7.75 -10.95
C VAL A 302 17.83 -6.30 -11.18
N GLY A 303 17.82 -5.83 -12.43
CA GLY A 303 17.31 -4.50 -12.79
C GLY A 303 15.80 -4.32 -12.58
N GLU A 304 15.02 -5.41 -12.62
CA GLU A 304 13.57 -5.39 -12.34
C GLU A 304 13.23 -5.75 -10.88
N ALA A 305 14.22 -5.81 -9.99
CA ALA A 305 14.02 -6.29 -8.63
C ALA A 305 12.93 -5.51 -7.89
N TYR A 306 12.93 -4.17 -7.98
CA TYR A 306 11.90 -3.37 -7.31
C TYR A 306 10.50 -3.63 -7.85
N PHE A 307 10.34 -3.78 -9.16
CA PHE A 307 9.07 -4.15 -9.77
C PHE A 307 8.59 -5.53 -9.25
N ILE A 308 9.48 -6.53 -9.25
CA ILE A 308 9.18 -7.89 -8.75
C ILE A 308 8.79 -7.85 -7.27
N GLY A 309 9.58 -7.16 -6.43
CA GLY A 309 9.29 -6.99 -5.01
C GLY A 309 7.93 -6.32 -4.79
N THR A 310 7.59 -5.33 -5.60
CA THR A 310 6.30 -4.61 -5.53
C THR A 310 5.13 -5.52 -5.91
N LEU A 311 5.28 -6.36 -6.94
CA LEU A 311 4.27 -7.37 -7.30
C LEU A 311 4.06 -8.39 -6.19
N VAL A 312 5.12 -8.83 -5.52
CA VAL A 312 5.03 -9.78 -4.39
C VAL A 312 4.33 -9.13 -3.20
N VAL A 313 4.63 -7.87 -2.87
CA VAL A 313 3.91 -7.12 -1.83
C VAL A 313 2.44 -6.94 -2.19
N PHE A 314 2.14 -6.57 -3.44
CA PHE A 314 0.77 -6.42 -3.94
C PHE A 314 -0.02 -7.73 -3.83
N GLY A 315 0.54 -8.84 -4.30
CA GLY A 315 -0.05 -10.17 -4.18
C GLY A 315 -0.23 -10.61 -2.72
N GLY A 316 0.74 -10.27 -1.86
CA GLY A 316 0.66 -10.50 -0.41
C GLY A 316 -0.53 -9.78 0.23
N ILE A 317 -0.73 -8.49 -0.07
CA ILE A 317 -1.89 -7.74 0.43
C ILE A 317 -3.19 -8.33 -0.14
N CYS A 318 -3.22 -8.72 -1.41
CA CYS A 318 -4.39 -9.36 -2.02
C CYS A 318 -4.77 -10.66 -1.29
N LEU A 319 -3.80 -11.53 -0.98
CA LEU A 319 -4.04 -12.77 -0.26
C LEU A 319 -4.49 -12.49 1.19
N ALA A 320 -3.84 -11.54 1.86
CA ALA A 320 -4.19 -11.12 3.21
C ALA A 320 -5.66 -10.62 3.30
N LEU A 321 -6.10 -9.81 2.34
CA LEU A 321 -7.49 -9.34 2.23
C LEU A 321 -8.48 -10.49 1.98
N ARG A 322 -8.12 -11.46 1.13
CA ARG A 322 -8.96 -12.64 0.89
C ARG A 322 -9.12 -13.48 2.15
N THR A 323 -8.05 -13.66 2.93
CA THR A 323 -8.09 -14.37 4.21
C THR A 323 -8.95 -13.63 5.23
N GLU A 324 -8.76 -12.32 5.40
CA GLU A 324 -9.58 -11.47 6.29
C GLU A 324 -11.08 -11.63 5.98
N ARG A 325 -11.44 -11.57 4.69
CA ARG A 325 -12.83 -11.73 4.23
C ARG A 325 -13.41 -13.13 4.44
N ARG A 326 -12.60 -14.18 4.29
CA ARG A 326 -13.03 -15.56 4.56
C ARG A 326 -13.35 -15.73 6.04
N SER A 327 -12.51 -15.18 6.92
CA SER A 327 -12.75 -15.19 8.36
C SER A 327 -14.02 -14.42 8.75
N GLU A 328 -14.25 -13.22 8.19
CA GLU A 328 -15.50 -12.46 8.43
C GLU A 328 -16.76 -13.22 7.99
N SER A 329 -16.69 -13.90 6.84
CA SER A 329 -17.82 -14.65 6.29
C SER A 329 -18.09 -15.96 7.06
N ALA A 330 -17.08 -16.53 7.71
CA ALA A 330 -17.25 -17.72 8.55
C ALA A 330 -17.88 -17.40 9.92
N VAL A 331 -17.68 -16.18 10.43
CA VAL A 331 -18.26 -15.72 11.71
C VAL A 331 -19.71 -15.25 11.54
N THR A 332 -20.11 -14.85 10.33
CA THR A 332 -21.48 -14.44 10.01
C THR A 332 -22.14 -15.54 9.18
N PRO A 333 -22.82 -16.55 9.78
CA PRO A 333 -23.55 -17.52 8.99
C PRO A 333 -24.55 -16.80 8.08
N PRO A 334 -24.78 -17.27 6.84
CA PRO A 334 -25.76 -16.65 5.97
C PRO A 334 -27.08 -16.61 6.74
N ALA A 335 -27.62 -15.40 6.91
CA ALA A 335 -28.96 -15.25 7.45
C ALA A 335 -29.86 -16.17 6.64
N LEU A 336 -30.45 -17.16 7.32
CA LEU A 336 -31.48 -18.01 6.76
C LEU A 336 -32.48 -17.09 6.05
N ALA A 337 -32.49 -17.15 4.72
CA ALA A 337 -33.54 -16.55 3.94
C ALA A 337 -34.83 -17.28 4.34
N ALA A 338 -35.60 -16.62 5.20
CA ALA A 338 -36.98 -16.93 5.52
C ALA A 338 -37.83 -15.78 4.98
#